data_AF-A0A9W9YY01-F1
#
_entry.id   AF-A0A9W9YY01-F1
#
_cell.length_a   1.000
_cell.length_b   1.000
_cell.length_c   1.000
_cell.angle_alpha   90.00
_cell.angle_beta   90.00
_cell.angle_gamma   90.00
#
_symmetry.space_group_name_H-M   'P 1'
#
loop_
_entity.id
_entity.type
_entity.pdbx_description
1 polymer ?
#
loop_
_entity_poly.entity_id
_entity_poly.type
_entity_poly.pdbx_seq_one_letter_code
_entity_poly.pdbx_strand_id
1 'polypeptide(L)'
;MNTAETENTDEMEEAGTSSIEEAYIPDREVEKRKSLTDVLGKGTYQHAKMKNIKIYSEQEIESSKSELEKKRRIFWNEKAEQLSKSQMTYSLPKTTLIGIIDVSWTLRKTALIEGEARKILDDEQLLSSNDDVAVRKLGSQKKETIPKNLDRMAAAQLAVENLDKEIEKCQEAFKGAISLAEKGKHTQRYKQIKC
;
A
#
# COMPACT_ATOMS: atom_id res chain seq x y z
N MET A 1 -54.50 13.10 -45.99
CA MET A 1 -54.15 13.00 -47.41
C MET A 1 -52.83 13.73 -47.59
N ASN A 2 -51.72 13.22 -48.10
CA ASN A 2 -51.20 11.91 -48.54
C ASN A 2 -49.67 12.20 -48.63
N THR A 3 -48.82 11.55 -47.82
CA THR A 3 -47.91 10.41 -48.15
C THR A 3 -46.79 10.65 -49.17
N ALA A 4 -45.66 9.98 -48.85
CA ALA A 4 -44.45 9.64 -49.61
C ALA A 4 -43.31 10.67 -49.57
N GLU A 5 -42.11 10.44 -49.01
CA GLU A 5 -41.16 9.29 -48.89
C GLU A 5 -39.88 9.56 -49.68
N THR A 6 -38.81 8.89 -49.26
CA THR A 6 -37.42 8.79 -49.78
C THR A 6 -36.46 9.93 -49.43
N GLU A 7 -35.16 9.73 -49.19
CA GLU A 7 -34.30 8.69 -48.57
C GLU A 7 -32.84 9.19 -48.76
N ASN A 8 -31.95 8.88 -47.79
CA ASN A 8 -30.47 8.79 -47.92
C ASN A 8 -29.66 10.09 -48.21
N THR A 9 -28.47 10.33 -47.67
CA THR A 9 -27.44 9.47 -47.06
C THR A 9 -26.45 10.34 -46.25
N ASP A 10 -25.87 9.73 -45.21
CA ASP A 10 -24.53 9.91 -44.61
C ASP A 10 -23.74 11.20 -44.82
N GLU A 11 -23.25 11.78 -43.71
CA GLU A 11 -21.82 12.05 -43.56
C GLU A 11 -21.42 12.12 -42.08
N MET A 12 -20.29 11.48 -41.81
CA MET A 12 -19.69 11.17 -40.51
C MET A 12 -19.02 12.41 -39.91
N GLU A 13 -19.14 12.62 -38.59
CA GLU A 13 -18.14 13.41 -37.86
C GLU A 13 -17.56 12.63 -36.66
N GLU A 14 -16.24 12.54 -36.74
CA GLU A 14 -15.28 11.76 -35.99
C GLU A 14 -14.76 12.60 -34.83
N ALA A 15 -14.90 12.13 -33.58
CA ALA A 15 -14.33 12.80 -32.41
C ALA A 15 -13.35 11.86 -31.67
N GLY A 16 -12.11 11.88 -32.16
CA GLY A 16 -10.89 11.98 -31.33
C GLY A 16 -10.66 10.90 -30.28
N THR A 17 -10.12 9.74 -30.71
CA THR A 17 -9.35 8.85 -29.83
C THR A 17 -8.04 9.53 -29.45
N SER A 18 -8.01 10.14 -28.26
CA SER A 18 -6.78 10.64 -27.63
C SER A 18 -5.80 9.50 -27.41
N SER A 19 -4.73 9.49 -28.20
CA SER A 19 -3.62 8.55 -28.12
C SER A 19 -3.04 8.51 -26.72
N ILE A 20 -3.18 7.36 -26.05
CA ILE A 20 -2.39 7.04 -24.86
C ILE A 20 -0.98 6.78 -25.37
N GLU A 21 -0.06 7.66 -25.00
CA GLU A 21 1.38 7.52 -25.25
C GLU A 21 1.86 6.25 -24.54
N GLU A 22 1.90 5.15 -25.29
CA GLU A 22 2.34 3.85 -24.82
C GLU A 22 3.85 3.95 -24.56
N ALA A 23 4.23 4.02 -23.28
CA ALA A 23 5.62 4.16 -22.86
C ALA A 23 6.47 3.05 -23.51
N TYR A 24 7.36 3.42 -24.41
CA TYR A 24 8.30 2.53 -25.07
C TYR A 24 9.19 1.83 -24.04
N ILE A 25 8.89 0.56 -23.76
CA ILE A 25 9.75 -0.32 -22.95
C ILE A 25 10.77 -0.93 -23.92
N PRO A 26 12.09 -0.68 -23.76
CA PRO A 26 13.10 -1.21 -24.66
C PRO A 26 13.04 -2.74 -24.75
N ASP A 27 13.07 -3.30 -25.96
CA ASP A 27 12.88 -4.73 -26.25
C ASP A 27 13.77 -5.67 -25.40
N ARG A 28 14.97 -5.21 -25.02
CA ARG A 28 15.89 -5.98 -24.15
C ARG A 28 15.34 -6.27 -22.76
N GLU A 29 14.49 -5.41 -22.22
CA GLU A 29 13.86 -5.67 -20.92
C GLU A 29 12.74 -6.69 -21.05
N VAL A 30 11.98 -6.64 -22.14
CA VAL A 30 10.89 -7.60 -22.42
C VAL A 30 11.46 -9.00 -22.64
N GLU A 31 12.58 -9.10 -23.37
CA GLU A 31 13.22 -10.37 -23.69
C GLU A 31 13.87 -11.02 -22.45
N LYS A 32 14.53 -10.24 -21.59
CA LYS A 32 14.99 -10.70 -20.27
C LYS A 32 13.84 -11.14 -19.35
N ARG A 33 12.70 -10.45 -19.41
CA ARG A 33 11.50 -10.81 -18.64
C ARG A 33 10.94 -12.14 -19.12
N LYS A 34 10.84 -12.36 -20.43
CA LYS A 34 10.40 -13.64 -21.04
C LYS A 34 11.32 -14.79 -20.62
N SER A 35 12.64 -14.60 -20.69
CA SER A 35 13.59 -15.65 -20.27
C SER A 35 13.54 -15.94 -18.77
N LEU A 36 13.27 -14.94 -17.93
CA LEU A 36 13.17 -15.11 -16.48
C LEU A 36 11.85 -15.81 -16.08
N THR A 37 10.74 -15.49 -16.75
CA THR A 37 9.45 -16.16 -16.52
C THR A 37 9.46 -17.63 -16.94
N ASP A 38 10.22 -17.99 -17.96
CA ASP A 38 10.39 -19.39 -18.38
C ASP A 38 11.24 -20.20 -17.38
N VAL A 39 12.21 -19.56 -16.72
CA VAL A 39 13.07 -20.22 -15.71
C VAL A 39 12.37 -20.35 -14.34
N LEU A 40 11.47 -19.43 -13.98
CA LEU A 40 10.80 -19.41 -12.66
C LEU A 40 9.54 -20.28 -12.55
N GLY A 41 9.13 -20.94 -13.65
CA GLY A 41 8.05 -21.93 -13.68
C GLY A 41 6.67 -21.38 -13.35
N LYS A 42 5.60 -22.12 -13.67
CA LYS A 42 4.19 -21.77 -13.37
C LYS A 42 3.85 -21.93 -11.87
N GLY A 43 4.67 -21.39 -10.97
CA GLY A 43 4.40 -21.39 -9.52
C GLY A 43 3.50 -20.22 -9.10
N THR A 44 2.95 -20.26 -7.89
CA THR A 44 2.27 -19.11 -7.27
C THR A 44 3.25 -17.97 -6.98
N TYR A 45 2.75 -16.72 -7.02
CA TYR A 45 3.47 -15.49 -6.67
C TYR A 45 4.72 -15.19 -7.53
N GLN A 46 4.60 -15.29 -8.86
CA GLN A 46 5.73 -15.13 -9.80
C GLN A 46 6.29 -13.72 -9.83
N HIS A 47 5.43 -12.72 -9.87
CA HIS A 47 5.86 -11.32 -10.00
C HIS A 47 6.63 -10.88 -8.76
N ALA A 48 6.17 -11.30 -7.58
CA ALA A 48 6.86 -11.05 -6.33
C ALA A 48 8.24 -11.71 -6.28
N LYS A 49 8.36 -12.96 -6.78
CA LYS A 49 9.64 -13.66 -6.90
C LYS A 49 10.59 -12.97 -7.86
N MET A 50 10.11 -12.50 -9.02
CA MET A 50 10.91 -11.72 -9.98
C MET A 50 11.43 -10.41 -9.38
N LYS A 51 10.67 -9.79 -8.47
CA LYS A 51 11.09 -8.61 -7.68
C LYS A 51 11.95 -8.95 -6.47
N ASN A 52 12.31 -10.23 -6.29
CA ASN A 52 13.10 -10.74 -5.19
C ASN A 52 12.48 -10.40 -3.81
N ILE A 53 11.14 -10.36 -3.72
CA ILE A 53 10.41 -10.21 -2.46
C ILE A 53 10.27 -11.59 -1.83
N LYS A 54 10.46 -11.68 -0.51
CA LYS A 54 10.29 -12.93 0.24
C LYS A 54 8.84 -13.40 0.12
N ILE A 55 8.62 -14.65 -0.27
CA ILE A 55 7.31 -15.31 -0.26
C ILE A 55 7.36 -16.45 0.76
N TYR A 56 6.35 -16.53 1.62
CA TYR A 56 6.21 -17.60 2.59
C TYR A 56 5.57 -18.83 1.96
N SER A 57 6.12 -20.00 2.21
CA SER A 57 5.50 -21.27 1.86
C SER A 57 4.28 -21.58 2.74
N GLU A 58 3.39 -22.46 2.29
CA GLU A 58 2.24 -22.92 3.09
C GLU A 58 2.68 -23.55 4.40
N GLN A 59 3.80 -24.29 4.40
CA GLN A 59 4.39 -24.88 5.61
C GLN A 59 4.88 -23.80 6.59
N GLU A 60 5.52 -22.73 6.11
CA GLU A 60 5.90 -21.59 6.95
C GLU A 60 4.67 -20.86 7.50
N ILE A 61 3.58 -20.78 6.74
CA ILE A 61 2.34 -20.18 7.22
C ILE A 61 1.77 -21.06 8.34
N GLU A 62 1.53 -22.34 8.10
CA GLU A 62 0.88 -23.24 9.07
C GLU A 62 1.70 -23.43 10.35
N SER A 63 3.02 -23.49 10.26
CA SER A 63 3.92 -23.61 11.41
C SER A 63 3.98 -22.36 12.31
N SER A 64 3.30 -21.27 11.94
CA SER A 64 3.28 -20.05 12.74
C SER A 64 2.46 -20.25 14.02
N LYS A 65 3.03 -19.87 15.17
CA LYS A 65 2.40 -20.06 16.50
C LYS A 65 1.17 -19.20 16.74
N SER A 66 1.00 -18.09 16.02
CA SER A 66 -0.10 -17.15 16.21
C SER A 66 -0.93 -17.05 14.94
N GLU A 67 -2.25 -17.15 15.08
CA GLU A 67 -3.20 -16.93 13.98
C GLU A 67 -3.04 -15.55 13.34
N LEU A 68 -2.64 -14.54 14.11
CA LEU A 68 -2.36 -13.21 13.58
C LEU A 68 -1.13 -13.20 12.65
N GLU A 69 -0.10 -13.99 12.98
CA GLU A 69 1.09 -14.14 12.14
C GLU A 69 0.77 -14.97 10.88
N LYS A 70 -0.10 -15.98 10.98
CA LYS A 70 -0.62 -16.69 9.80
C LYS A 70 -1.31 -15.73 8.83
N LYS A 71 -2.26 -14.93 9.36
CA LYS A 71 -2.97 -13.88 8.59
C LYS A 71 -1.99 -12.88 7.96
N ARG A 72 -0.94 -12.47 8.70
CA ARG A 72 0.11 -11.59 8.18
C ARG A 72 0.84 -12.18 6.99
N ARG A 73 1.29 -13.44 7.09
CA ARG A 73 2.08 -14.10 6.04
C ARG A 73 1.28 -14.34 4.77
N ILE A 74 0.01 -14.71 4.90
CA ILE A 74 -0.93 -14.80 3.77
C ILE A 74 -1.08 -13.43 3.11
N PHE A 75 -1.40 -12.40 3.90
CA PHE A 75 -1.54 -11.02 3.42
C PHE A 75 -0.26 -10.55 2.71
N TRP A 76 0.92 -10.85 3.28
CA TRP A 76 2.20 -10.49 2.70
C TRP A 76 2.37 -11.07 1.29
N ASN A 77 2.11 -12.37 1.12
CA ASN A 77 2.25 -13.03 -0.18
C ASN A 77 1.30 -12.45 -1.23
N GLU A 78 0.03 -12.28 -0.86
CA GLU A 78 -1.00 -11.71 -1.74
C GLU A 78 -0.66 -10.28 -2.15
N LYS A 79 -0.27 -9.44 -1.17
CA LYS A 79 0.03 -8.03 -1.41
C LYS A 79 1.33 -7.86 -2.21
N ALA A 80 2.35 -8.66 -1.93
CA ALA A 80 3.59 -8.67 -2.68
C ALA A 80 3.35 -8.96 -4.16
N GLU A 81 2.52 -9.96 -4.46
CA GLU A 81 2.17 -10.30 -5.85
C GLU A 81 1.30 -9.23 -6.50
N GLN A 82 0.29 -8.72 -5.79
CA GLN A 82 -0.55 -7.63 -6.29
C GLN A 82 0.28 -6.42 -6.71
N LEU A 83 1.19 -5.97 -5.84
CA LEU A 83 2.03 -4.80 -6.10
C LEU A 83 3.09 -5.07 -7.17
N SER A 84 3.62 -6.29 -7.23
CA SER A 84 4.61 -6.67 -8.23
C SER A 84 3.99 -6.92 -9.61
N LYS A 85 2.68 -7.15 -9.69
CA LYS A 85 1.95 -7.31 -10.96
C LYS A 85 1.38 -6.00 -11.50
N SER A 86 1.02 -5.07 -10.61
CA SER A 86 0.37 -3.81 -10.99
C SER A 86 1.32 -2.87 -11.74
N GLN A 87 0.87 -2.33 -12.88
CA GLN A 87 1.65 -1.38 -13.68
C GLN A 87 2.02 -0.11 -12.91
N MET A 88 1.16 0.34 -11.99
CA MET A 88 1.37 1.56 -11.19
C MET A 88 2.49 1.42 -10.15
N THR A 89 2.71 0.20 -9.66
CA THR A 89 3.67 -0.07 -8.57
C THR A 89 4.84 -0.90 -9.04
N TYR A 90 4.79 -1.48 -10.24
CA TYR A 90 5.86 -2.31 -10.79
C TYR A 90 7.18 -1.57 -10.93
N SER A 91 7.19 -0.27 -11.26
CA SER A 91 8.43 0.50 -11.38
C SER A 91 9.12 0.76 -10.03
N LEU A 92 8.40 0.60 -8.91
CA LEU A 92 8.93 0.89 -7.59
C LEU A 92 10.03 -0.10 -7.17
N PRO A 93 11.02 0.36 -6.40
CA PRO A 93 12.06 -0.51 -5.87
C PRO A 93 11.50 -1.44 -4.80
N LYS A 94 12.16 -2.59 -4.62
CA LYS A 94 11.78 -3.63 -3.64
C LYS A 94 11.55 -3.08 -2.23
N THR A 95 12.38 -2.16 -1.77
CA THR A 95 12.28 -1.54 -0.45
C THR A 95 11.00 -0.73 -0.28
N THR A 96 10.59 0.03 -1.30
CA THR A 96 9.32 0.76 -1.29
C THR A 96 8.13 -0.19 -1.28
N LEU A 97 8.18 -1.27 -2.08
CA LEU A 97 7.13 -2.28 -2.06
C LEU A 97 6.97 -2.94 -0.69
N ILE A 98 8.07 -3.28 -0.03
CA ILE A 98 8.07 -3.80 1.35
C ILE A 98 7.43 -2.79 2.32
N GLY A 99 7.82 -1.52 2.24
CA GLY A 99 7.24 -0.46 3.08
C GLY A 99 5.72 -0.32 2.90
N ILE A 100 5.24 -0.38 1.65
CA ILE A 100 3.80 -0.36 1.35
C ILE A 100 3.09 -1.56 1.97
N ILE A 101 3.67 -2.76 1.89
CA ILE A 101 3.10 -3.98 2.47
C ILE A 101 3.01 -3.85 4.00
N ASP A 102 4.07 -3.39 4.66
CA ASP A 102 4.11 -3.24 6.12
C ASP A 102 3.09 -2.19 6.62
N VAL A 103 2.97 -1.05 5.94
CA VAL A 103 1.96 -0.02 6.27
C VAL A 103 0.55 -0.57 6.05
N SER A 104 0.31 -1.24 4.91
CA SER A 104 -1.00 -1.84 4.61
C SER A 104 -1.38 -2.92 5.63
N TRP A 105 -0.41 -3.73 6.08
CA TRP A 105 -0.63 -4.71 7.13
C TRP A 105 -0.95 -4.04 8.47
N THR A 106 -0.26 -2.97 8.82
CA THR A 106 -0.51 -2.23 10.07
C THR A 106 -1.96 -1.72 10.11
N LEU A 107 -2.44 -1.11 9.03
CA LEU A 107 -3.83 -0.66 8.94
C LEU A 107 -4.82 -1.82 9.07
N ARG A 108 -4.58 -2.93 8.37
CA ARG A 108 -5.43 -4.13 8.44
C ARG A 108 -5.42 -4.77 9.82
N LYS A 109 -4.25 -4.86 10.46
CA LYS A 109 -4.07 -5.41 11.82
C LYS A 109 -4.84 -4.58 12.84
N THR A 110 -4.82 -3.25 12.73
CA THR A 110 -5.59 -2.37 13.61
C THR A 110 -7.08 -2.68 13.53
N ALA A 111 -7.64 -2.83 12.33
CA ALA A 111 -9.05 -3.21 12.16
C ALA A 111 -9.38 -4.58 12.75
N LEU A 112 -8.48 -5.56 12.64
CA LEU A 112 -8.66 -6.88 13.26
C LEU A 112 -8.67 -6.81 14.78
N ILE A 113 -7.72 -6.08 15.37
CA ILE A 113 -7.61 -5.92 16.83
C ILE A 113 -8.82 -5.15 17.36
N GLU A 114 -9.26 -4.10 16.66
CA GLU A 114 -10.44 -3.33 17.03
C GLU A 114 -11.71 -4.20 17.01
N GLY A 115 -11.89 -5.03 15.97
CA GLY A 115 -13.00 -5.98 15.90
C GLY A 115 -12.98 -7.01 17.03
N GLU A 116 -11.81 -7.56 17.34
CA GLU A 116 -11.64 -8.47 18.48
C GLU A 116 -11.91 -7.78 19.82
N ALA A 117 -11.47 -6.53 20.00
CA ALA A 117 -11.74 -5.74 21.20
C ALA A 117 -13.23 -5.43 21.38
N ARG A 118 -13.93 -5.05 20.30
CA ARG A 118 -15.40 -4.85 20.34
C ARG A 118 -16.13 -6.12 20.73
N LYS A 119 -15.75 -7.26 20.15
CA LYS A 119 -16.34 -8.55 20.52
C LYS A 119 -16.15 -8.88 22.00
N ILE A 120 -14.97 -8.62 22.56
CA ILE A 120 -14.72 -8.82 23.99
C ILE A 120 -15.61 -7.91 24.85
N LEU A 121 -15.79 -6.64 24.46
CA LEU A 121 -16.69 -5.72 25.16
C LEU A 121 -18.16 -6.18 25.11
N ASP A 122 -18.61 -6.64 23.95
CA ASP A 122 -19.97 -7.17 23.78
C ASP A 122 -20.18 -8.46 24.60
N ASP A 123 -19.19 -9.36 24.60
CA ASP A 123 -19.18 -10.59 25.40
C ASP A 123 -19.18 -10.27 26.91
N GLU A 124 -18.40 -9.28 27.36
CA GLU A 124 -18.41 -8.80 28.75
C GLU A 124 -19.76 -8.20 29.16
N GLN A 125 -20.40 -7.42 28.27
CA GLN A 125 -21.73 -6.86 28.52
C GLN A 125 -22.78 -7.96 28.68
N LEU A 126 -22.76 -8.98 27.82
CA LEU A 126 -23.62 -10.17 27.92
C LEU A 126 -23.38 -10.98 29.19
N LEU A 127 -22.12 -11.19 29.57
CA LEU A 127 -21.75 -11.93 30.77
C LEU A 127 -22.08 -11.15 32.06
N SER A 128 -22.00 -9.82 32.03
CA SER A 128 -22.39 -8.97 33.17
C SER A 128 -23.90 -8.86 33.39
N SER A 129 -24.70 -9.25 32.39
CA SER A 129 -26.17 -9.23 32.45
C SER A 129 -26.76 -10.52 33.03
N ASN A 130 -25.96 -11.58 33.18
CA ASN A 130 -26.39 -12.85 33.77
C ASN A 130 -25.79 -12.98 35.18
N ASP A 131 -26.63 -12.81 36.19
CA ASP A 131 -26.31 -12.77 37.63
C ASP A 131 -25.98 -14.17 38.22
N ASP A 132 -25.17 -14.99 37.54
CA ASP A 132 -24.72 -16.28 38.06
C ASP A 132 -23.26 -16.21 38.56
N VAL A 133 -23.15 -16.19 39.89
CA VAL A 133 -21.98 -15.86 40.74
C VAL A 133 -20.74 -16.78 40.56
N ALA A 134 -20.71 -17.75 39.65
CA ALA A 134 -19.76 -18.87 39.75
C ALA A 134 -18.51 -18.86 38.83
N VAL A 135 -18.33 -17.93 37.88
CA VAL A 135 -17.16 -18.00 36.95
C VAL A 135 -16.37 -16.70 36.85
N ARG A 136 -15.91 -16.17 38.00
CA ARG A 136 -14.85 -15.15 38.00
C ARG A 136 -13.47 -15.78 38.00
N LYS A 137 -13.06 -16.34 36.85
CA LYS A 137 -11.67 -16.75 36.62
C LYS A 137 -11.16 -16.51 35.20
N LEU A 138 -11.75 -15.55 34.48
CA LEU A 138 -11.06 -14.87 33.39
C LEU A 138 -10.42 -13.61 33.99
N GLY A 139 -9.08 -13.53 33.92
CA GLY A 139 -8.28 -12.56 34.63
C GLY A 139 -8.81 -11.15 34.48
N SER A 140 -9.32 -10.59 35.58
CA SER A 140 -9.80 -9.21 35.63
C SER A 140 -8.61 -8.30 35.28
N GLN A 141 -8.61 -7.71 34.08
CA GLN A 141 -7.66 -6.63 33.82
C GLN A 141 -7.92 -5.53 34.85
N LYS A 142 -6.84 -4.95 35.40
CA LYS A 142 -6.98 -3.82 36.33
C LYS A 142 -7.81 -2.75 35.62
N LYS A 143 -8.81 -2.17 36.28
CA LYS A 143 -9.71 -1.13 35.73
C LYS A 143 -8.97 -0.01 34.99
N GLU A 144 -7.74 0.27 35.40
CA GLU A 144 -6.81 1.25 34.84
C GLU A 144 -6.14 0.87 33.51
N THR A 145 -6.28 -0.37 33.03
CA THR A 145 -5.52 -0.87 31.87
C THR A 145 -6.02 -0.26 30.56
N ILE A 146 -7.34 -0.16 30.40
CA ILE A 146 -7.97 0.45 29.21
C ILE A 146 -7.69 1.96 29.18
N PRO A 147 -7.93 2.75 30.25
CA PRO A 147 -7.56 4.17 30.28
C PRO A 147 -6.09 4.42 29.95
N LYS A 148 -5.17 3.67 30.55
CA LYS A 148 -3.73 3.84 30.29
C LYS A 148 -3.34 3.52 28.84
N ASN A 149 -4.02 2.56 28.22
CA ASN A 149 -3.78 2.24 26.81
C ASN A 149 -4.35 3.32 25.88
N LEU A 150 -5.50 3.92 26.23
CA LEU A 150 -6.04 5.08 25.52
C LEU A 150 -5.10 6.28 25.61
N ASP A 151 -4.56 6.57 26.81
CA ASP A 151 -3.58 7.66 27.00
C ASP A 151 -2.31 7.43 26.19
N ARG A 152 -1.79 6.19 26.17
CA ARG A 152 -0.63 5.81 25.34
C ARG A 152 -0.92 5.99 23.86
N MET A 153 -2.12 5.62 23.41
CA MET A 153 -2.52 5.74 22.01
C MET A 153 -2.66 7.22 21.61
N ALA A 154 -3.28 8.04 22.46
CA ALA A 154 -3.39 9.49 22.25
C ALA A 154 -2.01 10.17 22.20
N ALA A 155 -1.11 9.80 23.12
CA ALA A 155 0.26 10.32 23.12
C ALA A 155 1.05 9.89 21.87
N ALA A 156 0.88 8.64 21.43
CA ALA A 156 1.51 8.16 20.19
C ALA A 156 0.96 8.89 18.96
N GLN A 157 -0.34 9.13 18.90
CA GLN A 157 -0.97 9.85 17.79
C GLN A 157 -0.47 11.30 17.71
N LEU A 158 -0.39 11.99 18.84
CA LEU A 158 0.19 13.34 18.91
C LEU A 158 1.66 13.37 18.46
N ALA A 159 2.44 12.35 18.81
CA ALA A 159 3.84 12.24 18.37
C ALA A 159 3.95 12.06 16.85
N VAL A 160 3.09 11.25 16.25
CA VAL A 160 3.03 11.06 14.78
C VAL A 160 2.64 12.37 14.09
N GLU A 161 1.61 13.06 14.58
CA GLU A 161 1.19 14.35 14.00
C GLU A 161 2.29 15.41 14.08
N ASN A 162 3.08 15.41 15.15
CA ASN A 162 4.22 16.33 15.27
C ASN A 162 5.33 15.98 14.28
N LEU A 163 5.64 14.69 14.10
CA LEU A 163 6.61 14.24 13.11
C LEU A 163 6.16 14.57 11.68
N ASP A 164 4.87 14.40 11.35
CA ASP A 164 4.32 14.75 10.05
C ASP A 164 4.49 16.25 9.76
N LYS A 165 4.21 17.11 10.75
CA LYS A 165 4.45 18.57 10.64
C LYS A 165 5.93 18.89 10.43
N GLU A 166 6.85 18.17 11.07
CA GLU A 166 8.30 18.36 10.87
C GLU A 166 8.75 17.92 9.48
N ILE A 167 8.21 16.82 8.98
CA ILE A 167 8.47 16.34 7.62
C ILE A 167 7.97 17.36 6.59
N GLU A 168 6.74 17.88 6.75
CA GLU A 168 6.20 18.93 5.88
C GLU A 168 7.10 20.17 5.86
N LYS A 169 7.55 20.64 7.03
CA LYS A 169 8.49 21.78 7.13
C LYS A 169 9.80 21.50 6.41
N CYS A 170 10.35 20.29 6.54
CA CYS A 170 11.58 19.91 5.86
C CYS A 170 11.40 19.84 4.34
N GLN A 171 10.26 19.35 3.86
CA GLN A 171 9.91 19.31 2.45
C GLN A 171 9.79 20.72 1.86
N GLU A 172 9.12 21.65 2.55
CA GLU A 172 8.99 23.04 2.11
C GLU A 172 10.34 23.77 2.13
N ALA A 173 11.17 23.56 3.15
CA ALA A 173 12.53 24.09 3.20
C ALA A 173 13.40 23.55 2.04
N PHE A 174 13.28 22.27 1.72
CA PHE A 174 14.01 21.65 0.60
C PHE A 174 13.55 22.21 -0.76
N LYS A 175 12.24 22.34 -1.00
CA LYS A 175 11.70 22.99 -2.20
C LYS A 175 12.19 24.46 -2.31
N GLY A 176 12.19 25.19 -1.19
CA GLY A 176 12.72 26.55 -1.13
C GLY A 176 14.22 26.64 -1.44
N ALA A 177 15.03 25.71 -0.90
CA ALA A 177 16.46 25.67 -1.11
C ALA A 177 16.86 25.32 -2.57
N ILE A 178 16.11 24.43 -3.23
CA ILE A 178 16.30 24.14 -4.67
C ILE A 178 16.03 25.41 -5.51
N SER A 179 14.97 26.17 -5.18
CA SER A 179 14.62 27.39 -5.91
C SER A 179 15.68 28.50 -5.85
N LEU A 180 16.52 28.52 -4.80
CA LEU A 180 17.61 29.47 -4.59
C LEU A 180 18.96 28.97 -5.15
N ALA A 181 19.21 27.66 -5.14
CA ALA A 181 20.49 27.09 -5.57
C ALA A 181 20.62 26.93 -7.11
N GLU A 182 19.52 26.86 -7.86
CA GLU A 182 19.57 26.56 -9.31
C GLU A 182 19.42 27.77 -10.25
N LYS A 183 19.09 28.96 -9.76
CA LYS A 183 18.96 30.15 -10.63
C LYS A 183 20.25 30.95 -10.87
N GLY A 184 21.36 30.62 -10.18
CA GLY A 184 22.59 31.45 -10.20
C GLY A 184 23.85 30.82 -10.80
N LYS A 185 23.94 29.49 -10.97
CA LYS A 185 25.24 28.83 -11.28
C LYS A 185 25.35 28.17 -12.65
N HIS A 186 24.25 27.99 -13.40
CA HIS A 186 24.32 27.32 -14.70
C HIS A 186 24.68 28.27 -15.87
N THR A 187 24.48 29.58 -15.75
CA THR A 187 24.72 30.56 -16.83
C THR A 187 26.11 31.21 -16.83
N GLN A 188 26.88 31.12 -15.75
CA GLN A 188 28.21 31.76 -15.68
C GLN A 188 29.37 30.87 -16.14
N ARG A 189 29.25 29.54 -16.11
CA ARG A 189 30.38 28.64 -16.42
C ARG A 189 30.70 28.52 -17.92
N TYR A 190 29.77 28.87 -18.81
CA TYR A 190 30.00 28.85 -20.26
C TYR A 190 30.63 30.14 -20.83
N LYS A 191 30.60 31.25 -20.10
CA LYS A 191 31.11 32.55 -20.61
C LYS A 191 32.57 32.84 -20.27
N GLN A 192 33.18 32.10 -19.33
CA GLN A 192 34.57 32.34 -18.90
C GLN A 192 35.62 31.42 -19.56
N ILE A 193 35.22 30.47 -20.41
CA ILE A 193 36.16 29.53 -21.07
C ILE A 193 36.47 29.96 -22.53
N LYS A 194 35.89 31.08 -23.00
CA LYS A 194 36.22 31.68 -24.30
C LYS A 194 36.55 33.17 -24.15
N CYS A 195 37.71 33.47 -23.60
CA CYS A 195 38.48 34.71 -23.82
C CYS A 195 39.95 34.36 -23.60
#